data_AF-A0A7J3FKQ0-F1
#
_entry.id   AF-A0A7J3FKQ0-F1
#
_cell.length_a   1.000
_cell.length_b   1.000
_cell.length_c   1.000
_cell.angle_alpha   90.00
_cell.angle_beta   90.00
_cell.angle_gamma   90.00
#
_symmetry.space_group_name_H-M   'P 1'
#
loop_
_entity.id
_entity.type
_entity.pdbx_description
1 polymer ?
#
loop_
_entity_poly.entity_id
_entity_poly.type
_entity_poly.pdbx_seq_one_letter_code
_entity_poly.pdbx_strand_id
1 'polypeptide(L)'
;MYSSALSLLTTAPQALPQEQLERHKSLIEKHIRIEAELINKIDSIIPRVGDEKVKLLLTAILADERRHHELLKKVLEILIRGETIREDEWWEVLWKNVPFHGAPGG
;
A
#
# COMPACT_ATOMS: atom_id res chain seq x y z
N MET A 1 1.34 -3.43 -19.88
CA MET A 1 1.39 -2.62 -18.64
C MET A 1 2.23 -3.27 -17.55
N TYR A 2 2.07 -4.56 -17.27
CA TYR A 2 2.91 -5.29 -16.28
C TYR A 2 4.38 -5.47 -16.69
N SER A 3 4.66 -5.59 -17.99
CA SER A 3 6.02 -5.71 -18.52
C SER A 3 6.89 -4.49 -18.22
N SER A 4 6.30 -3.30 -18.14
CA SER A 4 7.01 -2.06 -17.84
C SER A 4 7.40 -1.97 -16.36
N ALA A 5 6.53 -2.43 -15.45
CA ALA A 5 6.85 -2.54 -14.04
C ALA A 5 7.92 -3.62 -13.80
N LEU A 6 7.79 -4.78 -14.47
CA LEU A 6 8.76 -5.87 -14.38
C LEU A 6 10.13 -5.42 -14.90
N SER A 7 10.17 -4.72 -16.03
CA SER A 7 11.41 -4.18 -16.62
C SER A 7 12.06 -3.12 -15.74
N LEU A 8 11.29 -2.21 -15.13
CA LEU A 8 11.83 -1.25 -14.17
C LEU A 8 12.43 -1.92 -12.92
N LEU A 9 11.82 -3.00 -12.44
CA LEU A 9 12.26 -3.73 -11.25
C LEU A 9 13.45 -4.67 -11.52
N THR A 10 13.56 -5.22 -12.73
CA THR A 10 14.64 -6.17 -13.11
C THR A 10 15.83 -5.52 -13.82
N THR A 11 15.64 -4.35 -14.47
CA THR A 11 16.66 -3.71 -15.33
C THR A 11 17.31 -2.49 -14.67
N ALA A 12 16.98 -2.12 -13.43
CA ALA A 12 17.60 -0.98 -12.76
C ALA A 12 18.75 -1.43 -11.84
N PRO A 13 20.01 -1.50 -12.31
CA PRO A 13 21.16 -1.52 -11.43
C PRO A 13 21.43 -0.08 -11.00
N GLN A 14 20.63 0.42 -10.07
CA GLN A 14 21.02 1.58 -9.29
C GLN A 14 20.31 1.46 -7.95
N ALA A 15 21.08 1.11 -6.91
CA ALA A 15 20.70 1.50 -5.57
C ALA A 15 20.23 2.96 -5.66
N LEU A 16 18.96 3.21 -5.31
CA LEU A 16 18.42 4.56 -5.29
C LEU A 16 19.43 5.44 -4.54
N PRO A 17 19.83 6.61 -5.09
CA PRO A 17 20.71 7.52 -4.37
C PRO A 17 20.15 7.72 -2.96
N GLN A 18 20.99 7.64 -1.92
CA GLN A 18 20.53 7.66 -0.52
C GLN A 18 19.54 8.81 -0.26
N GLU A 19 19.77 9.97 -0.87
CA GLU A 19 18.87 11.13 -0.80
C GLU A 19 17.45 10.85 -1.34
N GLN A 20 17.33 10.14 -2.47
CA GLN A 20 16.04 9.75 -3.03
C GLN A 20 15.34 8.70 -2.18
N LEU A 21 16.09 7.76 -1.63
CA LEU A 21 15.57 6.75 -0.70
C LEU A 21 14.98 7.39 0.56
N GLU A 22 15.73 8.31 1.19
CA GLU A 22 15.24 9.05 2.36
C GLU A 22 14.02 9.92 2.05
N ARG A 23 13.98 10.55 0.87
CA ARG A 23 12.79 11.28 0.40
C ARG A 23 11.57 10.37 0.29
N HIS A 24 11.72 9.21 -0.35
CA HIS A 24 10.62 8.26 -0.52
C HIS A 24 10.16 7.69 0.82
N LYS A 25 11.11 7.37 1.71
CA LYS A 25 10.82 6.93 3.08
C LYS A 25 9.99 7.98 3.83
N SER A 26 10.41 9.24 3.81
CA SER A 26 9.69 10.34 4.47
C SER A 26 8.27 10.54 3.91
N LEU A 27 8.10 10.41 2.59
CA LEU A 27 6.79 10.50 1.95
C LEU A 27 5.86 9.34 2.36
N ILE A 28 6.38 8.11 2.38
CA ILE A 28 5.62 6.92 2.80
C ILE A 28 5.22 7.04 4.27
N GLU A 29 6.15 7.43 5.15
CA GLU A 29 5.86 7.66 6.56
C GLU A 29 4.79 8.76 6.76
N LYS A 30 4.83 9.81 5.94
CA LYS A 30 3.80 10.85 5.94
C LYS A 30 2.43 10.31 5.51
N HIS A 31 2.37 9.48 4.47
CA HIS A 31 1.13 8.84 4.03
C HIS A 31 0.55 7.93 5.11
N ILE A 32 1.38 7.07 5.71
CA ILE A 32 0.97 6.19 6.82
C ILE A 32 0.33 7.00 7.95
N ARG A 33 0.89 8.15 8.32
CA ARG A 33 0.30 9.03 9.35
C ARG A 33 -1.07 9.58 8.94
N ILE A 34 -1.19 10.11 7.72
CA ILE A 34 -2.44 10.68 7.20
C ILE A 34 -3.54 9.60 7.14
N GLU A 35 -3.21 8.41 6.66
CA GLU A 35 -4.15 7.29 6.59
C GLU A 35 -4.60 6.84 7.99
N ALA A 36 -3.69 6.77 8.96
CA ALA A 36 -4.05 6.45 10.33
C ALA A 36 -5.03 7.48 10.92
N GLU A 37 -4.79 8.77 10.67
CA GLU A 37 -5.72 9.85 11.06
C GLU A 37 -7.09 9.70 10.38
N LEU A 38 -7.11 9.39 9.08
CA LEU A 38 -8.34 9.18 8.31
C LEU A 38 -9.13 7.97 8.82
N ILE A 39 -8.47 6.83 9.04
CA ILE A 39 -9.04 5.60 9.60
C ILE A 39 -9.71 5.91 10.94
N ASN A 40 -8.99 6.57 11.87
CA ASN A 40 -9.51 6.93 13.18
C ASN A 40 -10.71 7.88 13.08
N LYS A 41 -10.66 8.85 12.16
CA LYS A 41 -11.76 9.80 11.95
C LYS A 41 -13.00 9.09 11.42
N ILE A 42 -12.85 8.23 10.42
CA ILE A 42 -13.98 7.47 9.85
C ILE A 42 -14.55 6.51 10.89
N ASP A 43 -13.72 5.78 11.64
CA ASP A 43 -14.14 4.89 12.75
C ASP A 43 -15.00 5.64 13.78
N SER A 44 -14.64 6.90 14.10
CA SER A 44 -15.38 7.71 15.08
C SER A 44 -16.73 8.24 14.54
N ILE A 45 -16.84 8.39 13.21
CA ILE A 45 -18.01 8.97 12.54
C ILE A 45 -19.03 7.89 12.17
N ILE A 46 -18.59 6.71 11.70
CA ILE A 46 -19.46 5.61 11.24
C ILE A 46 -20.61 5.28 12.23
N PRO A 47 -20.39 5.21 13.56
CA PRO A 47 -21.47 4.92 14.51
C PRO A 47 -22.54 6.02 14.61
N ARG A 48 -22.20 7.25 14.21
CA ARG A 48 -23.07 8.44 14.28
C ARG A 48 -23.82 8.70 12.97
N VAL A 49 -23.49 7.97 11.90
CA VAL A 49 -24.13 8.11 10.59
C VAL A 49 -25.43 7.32 10.59
N GLY A 50 -26.56 8.04 10.52
CA GLY A 50 -27.90 7.43 10.40
C GLY A 50 -28.27 6.99 8.99
N ASP A 51 -27.62 7.55 7.96
CA ASP A 51 -27.87 7.17 6.56
C ASP A 51 -27.10 5.89 6.20
N GLU A 52 -27.82 4.81 5.88
CA GLU A 52 -27.22 3.52 5.57
C GLU A 52 -26.34 3.53 4.31
N LYS A 53 -26.65 4.37 3.31
CA LYS A 53 -25.84 4.47 2.09
C LYS A 53 -24.51 5.16 2.38
N VAL A 54 -24.55 6.23 3.17
CA VAL A 54 -23.33 6.93 3.62
C VAL A 54 -22.49 6.00 4.50
N LYS A 55 -23.12 5.23 5.39
CA LYS A 55 -22.44 4.25 6.24
C LYS A 55 -21.76 3.16 5.41
N LEU A 56 -22.43 2.64 4.39
CA LEU A 56 -21.88 1.64 3.47
C LEU A 56 -20.67 2.18 2.71
N LEU A 57 -20.78 3.40 2.16
CA LEU A 57 -19.68 4.06 1.46
C LEU A 57 -18.46 4.29 2.38
N LEU A 58 -18.68 4.84 3.58
CA LEU A 58 -17.61 5.07 4.55
C LEU A 58 -16.94 3.77 5.01
N THR A 59 -17.71 2.69 5.15
CA THR A 59 -17.16 1.37 5.48
C THR A 59 -16.29 0.81 4.36
N ALA A 60 -16.70 1.00 3.09
CA ALA A 60 -15.92 0.59 1.94
C ALA A 60 -14.60 1.37 1.82
N ILE A 61 -14.65 2.70 2.01
CA ILE A 61 -13.46 3.56 2.04
C ILE A 61 -12.54 3.12 3.18
N LEU A 62 -13.07 2.96 4.40
CA LEU A 62 -12.29 2.52 5.56
C LEU A 62 -11.58 1.18 5.30
N ALA A 63 -12.25 0.22 4.66
CA ALA A 63 -11.67 -1.08 4.31
C ALA A 63 -10.54 -0.95 3.28
N ASP A 64 -10.65 -0.02 2.34
CA ASP A 64 -9.58 0.26 1.37
C ASP A 64 -8.38 0.93 2.04
N GLU A 65 -8.62 1.97 2.84
CA GLU A 65 -7.57 2.70 3.56
C GLU A 65 -6.80 1.79 4.53
N ARG A 66 -7.46 0.85 5.23
CA ARG A 66 -6.79 -0.13 6.10
C ARG A 66 -5.85 -1.06 5.31
N ARG A 67 -6.29 -1.54 4.15
CA ARG A 67 -5.44 -2.38 3.27
C ARG A 67 -4.27 -1.59 2.71
N HIS A 68 -4.52 -0.36 2.27
CA HIS A 68 -3.48 0.51 1.73
C HIS A 68 -2.42 0.86 2.80
N HIS A 69 -2.86 1.14 4.02
CA HIS A 69 -2.01 1.39 5.16
C HIS A 69 -1.11 0.21 5.53
N GLU A 70 -1.63 -1.02 5.49
CA GLU A 70 -0.82 -2.23 5.68
C GLU A 70 0.21 -2.43 4.56
N LEU A 71 -0.17 -2.14 3.31
CA LEU A 71 0.74 -2.19 2.17
C LEU A 71 1.89 -1.20 2.34
N LEU A 72 1.61 0.06 2.68
CA LEU A 72 2.64 1.09 2.86
C LEU A 72 3.61 0.74 3.99
N LYS A 73 3.13 0.12 5.09
CA LYS A 73 4.00 -0.38 6.15
C LYS A 73 4.98 -1.45 5.67
N LYS A 74 4.52 -2.39 4.85
CA LYS A 74 5.38 -3.43 4.26
C LYS A 74 6.40 -2.82 3.30
N VAL A 75 5.99 -1.86 2.46
CA VAL A 75 6.91 -1.12 1.58
C VAL A 75 7.96 -0.38 2.40
N LEU A 76 7.57 0.26 3.51
CA LEU A 76 8.51 0.94 4.39
C LEU A 76 9.50 -0.04 5.03
N GLU A 77 9.04 -1.20 5.50
CA GLU A 77 9.90 -2.25 6.05
C GLU A 77 10.93 -2.75 5.03
N ILE A 78 10.49 -2.95 3.79
CA ILE A 78 11.32 -3.28 2.63
C ILE A 78 12.42 -2.23 2.42
N LEU A 79 12.05 -0.95 2.41
CA LEU A 79 12.99 0.15 2.20
C LEU A 79 13.99 0.30 3.35
N ILE A 80 13.58 0.00 4.60
CA ILE A 80 14.43 0.07 5.79
C ILE A 80 15.43 -1.09 5.84
N ARG A 81 15.02 -2.30 5.43
CA ARG A 81 15.91 -3.48 5.44
C ARG A 81 17.08 -3.33 4.48
N GLY A 82 16.99 -2.46 3.48
CA GLY A 82 18.13 -2.07 2.64
C GLY A 82 18.75 -3.18 1.79
N GLU A 83 18.12 -4.35 1.72
CA GLU A 83 18.70 -5.55 1.13
C GLU A 83 17.79 -6.16 0.06
N THR A 84 18.44 -6.80 -0.92
CA THR A 84 17.92 -7.44 -2.12
C THR A 84 16.72 -8.34 -1.82
N ILE A 85 15.52 -7.79 -2.01
CA ILE A 85 14.28 -8.55 -1.96
C ILE A 85 14.24 -9.47 -3.17
N ARG A 86 13.98 -10.75 -2.93
CA ARG A 86 13.82 -11.71 -4.02
C ARG A 86 12.46 -11.47 -4.69
N GLU A 87 12.37 -11.69 -6.00
CA GLU A 87 11.18 -11.36 -6.81
C GLU A 87 9.88 -11.96 -6.23
N ASP A 88 9.96 -13.12 -5.58
CA ASP A 88 8.87 -13.80 -4.88
C ASP A 88 8.32 -13.00 -3.68
N GLU A 89 9.18 -12.38 -2.87
CA GLU A 89 8.75 -11.52 -1.75
C GLU A 89 8.05 -10.24 -2.25
N TRP A 90 8.52 -9.68 -3.38
CA TRP A 90 7.84 -8.56 -4.05
C TRP A 90 6.46 -8.97 -4.56
N TRP A 91 6.36 -10.16 -5.16
CA TRP A 91 5.10 -10.70 -5.63
C TRP A 91 4.13 -10.95 -4.47
N GLU A 92 4.57 -11.45 -3.32
CA GLU A 92 3.70 -11.63 -2.16
C GLU A 92 3.12 -10.31 -1.63
N VAL A 93 3.94 -9.26 -1.55
CA VAL A 93 3.49 -7.94 -1.08
C VAL A 93 2.48 -7.32 -2.04
N LEU A 94 2.69 -7.46 -3.34
CA LEU A 94 1.78 -6.95 -4.36
C LEU A 94 0.49 -7.80 -4.47
N TRP A 95 0.60 -9.13 -4.53
CA TRP A 95 -0.53 -10.04 -4.70
C TRP A 95 -1.46 -10.12 -3.49
N LYS A 96 -0.92 -10.00 -2.27
CA LYS A 96 -1.73 -10.08 -1.04
C LYS A 96 -2.67 -8.88 -0.86
N ASN A 97 -2.41 -7.76 -1.54
CA ASN A 97 -3.14 -6.50 -1.34
C ASN A 97 -3.97 -6.05 -2.55
N VAL A 98 -3.92 -6.75 -3.69
CA VAL A 98 -4.77 -6.47 -4.86
C VAL A 98 -6.16 -7.11 -4.74
N PRO A 99 -7.25 -6.37 -5.02
CA PRO A 99 -8.63 -6.80 -4.78
C PRO A 99 -9.17 -7.85 -5.77
N PHE A 100 -8.54 -8.03 -6.93
CA PHE A 100 -8.95 -9.02 -7.93
C PHE A 100 -7.88 -10.10 -8.08
N HIS A 101 -8.16 -11.26 -7.51
CA HIS A 101 -7.50 -12.49 -7.92
C HIS A 101 -8.19 -12.96 -9.20
N GLY A 102 -7.61 -12.64 -10.35
CA GLY A 102 -7.95 -13.38 -11.56
C GLY A 102 -7.66 -14.85 -11.26
N ALA A 103 -8.69 -15.66 -11.11
CA ALA A 103 -8.53 -17.09 -10.95
C ALA A 103 -7.70 -17.60 -12.14
N PRO A 104 -6.59 -18.33 -11.91
CA PRO A 104 -5.95 -19.07 -12.98
C PRO A 104 -6.87 -20.25 -13.30
N GLY A 105 -7.80 -20.02 -14.22
CA GLY A 105 -8.87 -20.95 -14.57
C GLY A 105 -9.50 -20.55 -15.90
N GLY A 106 -8.71 -20.72 -16.97
CA GLY A 106 -9.10 -20.66 -18.36
C GLY A 106 -8.10 -21.46 -19.17
#